data_AF-G9KHE0-F1
#
_entry.id   AF-G9KHE0-F1
#
_cell.length_a   1.000
_cell.length_b   1.000
_cell.length_c   1.000
_cell.angle_alpha   90.00
_cell.angle_beta   90.00
_cell.angle_gamma   90.00
#
_symmetry.space_group_name_H-M   'P 1'
#
loop_
_entity.id
_entity.type
_entity.pdbx_description
1 polymer ?
#
loop_
_entity_poly.entity_id
_entity_poly.type
_entity_poly.pdbx_seq_one_letter_code
_entity_poly.pdbx_strand_id
1 'polypeptide(L)'
;VLFAVFSKGQKQYHHPPDDSALCAFPIRAINLQIKERLQSCYQGEGNLELNWLLGKDVQCTKAPVPIDDNFCGLDINQPLGGSTPV
;
A
#
# COMPACT_ATOMS: atom_id res chain seq x y z
N VAL A 1 6.38 -16.84 -0.32
CA VAL A 1 7.04 -15.86 0.58
C VAL A 1 7.99 -15.06 -0.29
N LEU A 2 8.00 -13.73 -0.16
CA LEU A 2 8.94 -12.84 -0.82
C LEU A 2 10.14 -12.63 0.11
N PHE A 3 11.34 -12.84 -0.40
CA PHE A 3 12.58 -12.49 0.30
C PHE A 3 13.14 -11.21 -0.32
N ALA A 4 13.57 -10.26 0.50
CA ALA A 4 14.09 -8.97 0.06
C ALA A 4 15.24 -8.51 0.97
N VAL A 5 16.21 -7.81 0.39
CA VAL A 5 17.31 -7.19 1.13
C VAL A 5 17.06 -5.69 1.20
N PHE A 6 17.20 -5.12 2.40
CA PHE A 6 17.07 -3.69 2.64
C PHE A 6 18.35 -3.14 3.26
N SER A 7 18.79 -1.96 2.82
CA SER A 7 19.80 -1.17 3.50
C SER A 7 19.14 -0.30 4.57
N LYS A 8 19.91 0.08 5.60
CA LYS A 8 19.41 0.90 6.72
C LYS A 8 19.01 2.31 6.27
N GLY A 9 17.79 2.72 6.64
CA GLY A 9 17.28 4.07 6.42
C GLY A 9 16.63 4.28 5.04
N GLN A 10 16.30 5.54 4.73
CA GLN A 10 15.59 5.96 3.51
C GLN A 10 16.36 7.05 2.72
N LYS A 11 17.66 7.17 2.96
CA LYS A 11 18.56 8.15 2.31
C LYS A 11 19.64 7.42 1.50
N GLN A 12 20.46 8.19 0.79
CA GLN A 12 21.67 7.68 0.11
C GLN A 12 21.42 6.56 -0.91
N TYR A 13 20.34 6.66 -1.69
CA TYR A 13 19.99 5.65 -2.70
C TYR A 13 21.14 5.27 -3.65
N HIS A 14 21.97 6.23 -4.07
CA HIS A 14 23.11 5.97 -4.96
C HIS A 14 24.34 5.39 -4.23
N HIS A 15 24.42 5.51 -2.90
CA HIS A 15 25.56 5.08 -2.07
C HIS A 15 25.05 4.53 -0.73
N PRO A 16 24.35 3.38 -0.73
CA PRO A 16 23.69 2.85 0.47
C PRO A 16 24.70 2.47 1.57
N PRO A 17 24.29 2.49 2.85
CA PRO A 17 25.16 2.08 3.96
C PRO A 17 25.42 0.56 3.96
N ASP A 18 26.52 0.15 4.59
CA ASP A 18 26.89 -1.27 4.77
C ASP A 18 25.87 -2.03 5.65
N ASP A 19 25.27 -1.35 6.63
CA ASP A 19 24.21 -1.88 7.47
C ASP A 19 23.01 -2.32 6.61
N SER A 20 22.79 -3.63 6.51
CA SER A 20 21.73 -4.24 5.69
C SER A 20 21.06 -5.42 6.39
N ALA A 21 19.86 -5.78 5.93
CA ALA A 21 19.05 -6.86 6.48
C ALA A 21 18.37 -7.68 5.37
N LEU A 22 18.27 -9.00 5.59
CA LEU A 22 17.42 -9.90 4.82
C LEU A 22 16.08 -10.06 5.52
N CYS A 23 14.99 -9.76 4.82
CA CYS A 23 13.62 -9.82 5.33
C CYS A 23 12.77 -10.81 4.52
N ALA A 24 11.72 -11.34 5.15
CA ALA A 24 10.79 -12.28 4.54
C ALA A 24 9.34 -11.83 4.74
N PHE A 25 8.58 -11.74 3.64
CA PHE A 25 7.20 -11.26 3.62
C PHE A 25 6.27 -12.36 3.07
N PRO A 26 5.39 -12.96 3.89
CA PRO A 26 4.39 -13.88 3.39
C PRO A 26 3.44 -13.18 2.42
N ILE A 27 3.24 -13.74 1.21
CA ILE A 27 2.33 -13.16 0.21
C ILE A 27 0.91 -13.02 0.78
N ARG A 28 0.48 -13.96 1.63
CA ARG A 28 -0.80 -13.89 2.33
C ARG A 28 -0.91 -12.65 3.24
N ALA A 29 0.17 -12.25 3.91
CA ALA A 29 0.15 -11.07 4.78
C ALA A 29 0.10 -9.78 3.96
N ILE A 30 0.87 -9.72 2.86
CA ILE A 30 0.82 -8.60 1.90
C ILE A 30 -0.62 -8.43 1.36
N ASN A 31 -1.22 -9.51 0.86
CA ASN A 31 -2.57 -9.47 0.31
C ASN A 31 -3.63 -9.09 1.36
N LEU A 32 -3.46 -9.54 2.61
CA LEU A 32 -4.36 -9.18 3.71
C LEU A 32 -4.30 -7.67 4.00
N GLN A 33 -3.11 -7.09 4.10
CA GLN A 33 -2.95 -5.66 4.34
C GLN A 33 -3.49 -4.81 3.17
N ILE A 34 -3.33 -5.27 1.92
CA ILE A 34 -3.97 -4.64 0.76
C ILE A 34 -5.50 -4.71 0.87
N LYS A 35 -6.06 -5.86 1.27
CA LYS A 35 -7.50 -6.02 1.44
C LYS A 35 -8.05 -5.11 2.54
N GLU A 36 -7.38 -5.03 3.69
CA GLU A 36 -7.77 -4.15 4.79
C GLU A 36 -7.72 -2.68 4.36
N ARG A 37 -6.69 -2.28 3.61
CA ARG A 37 -6.57 -0.93 3.05
C ARG A 37 -7.71 -0.60 2.08
N LEU A 38 -8.08 -1.54 1.20
CA LEU A 38 -9.23 -1.41 0.31
C LEU A 38 -10.53 -1.29 1.11
N GLN A 39 -10.76 -2.16 2.09
CA GLN A 39 -11.97 -2.15 2.92
C GLN A 39 -12.17 -0.82 3.65
N SER A 40 -11.12 -0.30 4.29
CA SER A 40 -11.14 1.01 4.95
C SER A 40 -11.46 2.15 3.97
N CYS A 41 -10.86 2.15 2.78
CA CYS A 41 -11.17 3.17 1.78
C CYS A 41 -12.63 3.08 1.27
N TYR A 42 -13.15 1.88 1.05
CA TYR A 42 -14.57 1.68 0.67
C TYR A 42 -15.55 1.95 1.82
N GLN A 43 -15.08 2.08 3.06
CA GLN A 43 -15.84 2.64 4.18
C GLN A 43 -15.85 4.17 4.21
N GLY A 44 -15.08 4.82 3.33
CA GLY A 44 -14.94 6.28 3.22
C GLY A 44 -13.86 6.87 4.13
N GLU A 45 -12.92 6.05 4.60
CA GLU A 45 -11.89 6.47 5.56
C GLU A 45 -10.65 7.02 4.84
N GLY A 46 -10.23 8.23 5.23
CA GLY A 46 -9.00 8.83 4.76
C GLY A 46 -9.00 9.25 3.29
N ASN A 47 -7.80 9.28 2.71
CA ASN A 47 -7.54 9.67 1.32
C ASN A 47 -6.95 8.49 0.54
N LEU A 48 -6.81 8.64 -0.78
CA LEU A 48 -6.13 7.64 -1.62
C LEU A 48 -4.62 7.56 -1.35
N GLU A 49 -3.99 8.61 -0.82
CA GLU A 49 -2.58 8.59 -0.37
C GLU A 49 -1.55 8.22 -1.45
N LEU A 50 -1.72 8.76 -2.66
CA LEU A 50 -0.81 8.53 -3.79
C LEU A 50 -0.40 9.84 -4.48
N ASN A 51 0.21 10.74 -3.69
CA ASN A 51 0.40 12.15 -4.03
C ASN A 51 1.20 12.38 -5.30
N TRP A 52 2.24 11.58 -5.56
CA TRP A 52 3.08 11.74 -6.75
C TRP A 52 2.33 11.49 -8.06
N LEU A 53 1.24 10.70 -8.02
CA LEU A 53 0.42 10.38 -9.20
C LEU A 53 -0.84 11.25 -9.28
N LEU A 54 -1.49 11.47 -8.13
CA LEU A 54 -2.76 12.22 -8.08
C LEU A 54 -2.56 13.73 -8.09
N GLY A 55 -1.39 14.22 -7.66
CA GLY A 55 -1.06 15.64 -7.57
C GLY A 55 -1.85 16.42 -6.52
N LYS A 56 -2.77 15.77 -5.80
CA LYS A 56 -3.63 16.34 -4.76
C LYS A 56 -4.15 15.25 -3.82
N ASP A 57 -4.64 15.67 -2.67
CA ASP A 57 -5.39 14.79 -1.78
C ASP A 57 -6.76 14.48 -2.39
N VAL A 58 -7.06 13.18 -2.51
CA VAL A 58 -8.33 12.67 -3.00
C VAL A 58 -8.95 11.82 -1.90
N GLN A 59 -10.13 12.20 -1.41
CA GLN A 59 -10.82 11.44 -0.36
C GLN A 59 -11.30 10.08 -0.88
N CYS A 60 -11.23 9.09 0.00
CA CYS A 60 -11.85 7.80 -0.23
C CYS A 60 -13.37 7.94 -0.30
N THR A 61 -13.99 7.27 -1.27
CA THR A 61 -15.44 7.30 -1.49
C THR A 61 -16.07 6.06 -0.87
N LYS A 62 -16.99 6.27 0.07
CA LYS A 62 -17.78 5.18 0.67
C LYS A 62 -18.71 4.56 -0.37
N ALA A 63 -18.68 3.25 -0.51
CA ALA A 63 -19.60 2.52 -1.37
C ALA A 63 -19.88 1.11 -0.81
N PRO A 64 -21.10 0.55 -0.98
CA PRO A 64 -21.46 -0.77 -0.47
C PRO A 64 -20.91 -1.89 -1.38
N VAL A 65 -19.59 -1.95 -1.54
CA VAL A 65 -18.89 -2.92 -2.38
C VAL A 65 -18.26 -4.00 -1.51
N PRO A 66 -18.59 -5.29 -1.69
CA PRO A 66 -17.93 -6.37 -0.97
C PRO A 66 -16.48 -6.51 -1.48
N ILE A 67 -15.51 -6.35 -0.57
CA ILE A 67 -14.08 -6.51 -0.89
C ILE A 67 -13.63 -7.90 -0.44
N ASP A 68 -13.38 -8.78 -1.41
CA ASP A 68 -12.83 -10.12 -1.22
C ASP A 68 -11.35 -10.21 -1.62
N ASP A 69 -10.77 -11.40 -1.50
CA ASP A 69 -9.34 -11.66 -1.80
C ASP A 69 -9.03 -11.56 -3.31
N ASN A 70 -10.06 -11.50 -4.17
CA ASN A 70 -9.97 -11.45 -5.62
C ASN A 70 -10.50 -10.14 -6.20
N PHE A 71 -10.72 -9.13 -5.37
CA PHE A 71 -11.23 -7.82 -5.81
C PHE A 71 -10.27 -7.16 -6.80
N CYS A 72 -10.78 -6.83 -8.00
CA CYS A 72 -9.98 -6.33 -9.13
C CYS A 72 -10.15 -4.83 -9.41
N GLY A 73 -10.73 -4.06 -8.48
CA GLY A 73 -10.92 -2.61 -8.65
C GLY A 73 -12.22 -2.23 -9.38
N LEU A 74 -12.53 -0.93 -9.32
CA LEU A 74 -13.65 -0.26 -9.98
C LEU A 74 -13.17 1.09 -10.53
N ASP A 75 -14.08 1.91 -11.07
CA ASP A 75 -13.78 3.27 -11.51
C ASP A 75 -13.53 4.26 -10.35
N ILE A 76 -13.99 3.94 -9.14
CA ILE A 76 -13.78 4.70 -7.91
C ILE A 76 -12.63 4.14 -7.06
N ASN A 77 -12.13 4.97 -6.13
CA ASN A 77 -11.09 4.61 -5.16
C ASN A 77 -9.79 4.08 -5.81
N GLN A 78 -9.46 4.58 -7.00
CA GLN A 78 -8.26 4.25 -7.74
C GLN A 78 -7.65 5.50 -8.38
N PRO A 79 -6.32 5.51 -8.61
CA PRO A 79 -5.32 4.59 -8.06
C PRO A 79 -5.15 4.77 -6.54
N LEU A 80 -5.01 3.65 -5.81
CA LEU A 80 -4.94 3.63 -4.34
C LEU A 80 -3.49 3.47 -3.86
N GLY A 81 -3.05 4.34 -2.95
CA GLY A 81 -1.79 4.25 -2.21
C GLY A 81 -2.00 3.93 -0.74
N GLY A 82 -1.03 4.30 0.09
CA GLY A 82 -1.07 4.10 1.54
C GLY A 82 0.22 4.52 2.22
N SER A 83 0.09 5.04 3.44
CA SER A 83 1.22 5.56 4.22
C SER A 83 1.77 4.56 5.24
N THR A 84 1.02 3.50 5.56
CA THR A 84 1.42 2.45 6.50
C THR A 84 2.21 1.35 5.77
N PRO A 85 3.50 1.12 6.10
CA PRO A 85 4.30 0.06 5.50
C PRO A 85 3.79 -1.35 5.83
N VAL A 86 4.16 -2.33 5.00
CA VAL A 86 3.97 -3.77 5.25
C VAL A 86 5.10 -4.33 6.08
#